data_AF-A0AAQ3A0Z0-F1
#
_entry.id   AF-A0AAQ3A0Z0-F1
#
_cell.length_a   1.000
_cell.length_b   1.000
_cell.length_c   1.000
_cell.angle_alpha   90.00
_cell.angle_beta   90.00
_cell.angle_gamma   90.00
#
_symmetry.space_group_name_H-M   'P 1'
#
loop_
_entity.id
_entity.type
_entity.pdbx_description
1 polymer ?
#
loop_
_entity_poly.entity_id
_entity_poly.type
_entity_poly.pdbx_seq_one_letter_code
_entity_poly.pdbx_strand_id
1 'polypeptide(L)'
;MNETKKYLVIKAIAQGKKTKKRACVELNLSERQINRLLLAYQLKGKEAFRHGNRNRKPKHAIPDEIKERLLKKYLSYETYKPNVLHFCELLAEEEGIQLSDTTVRKILYKKNILSPKSHRKTKKRVRKQAKLNLNQPLDNPILPTAENFLEDPKKVHPSRPRKKFAGELIQMDASPHA
;
A
#
# COMPACT_ATOMS: atom_id res chain seq x y z
N MET A 1 22.84 -4.93 0.65
CA MET A 1 23.52 -4.88 1.97
C MET A 1 22.91 -3.76 2.81
N ASN A 2 22.53 -4.02 4.06
CA ASN A 2 21.80 -3.06 4.88
C ASN A 2 22.69 -1.88 5.32
N GLU A 3 22.24 -0.63 5.13
CA GLU A 3 22.97 0.60 5.51
C GLU A 3 23.32 0.57 7.01
N THR A 4 22.39 0.06 7.82
CA THR A 4 22.54 -0.07 9.28
C THR A 4 23.68 -1.01 9.65
N LYS A 5 23.80 -2.14 8.96
CA LYS A 5 24.88 -3.12 9.18
C LYS A 5 26.25 -2.50 8.91
N LYS A 6 26.40 -1.78 7.80
CA LYS A 6 27.65 -1.08 7.47
C LYS A 6 28.03 -0.08 8.57
N TYR A 7 27.08 0.74 9.00
CA TYR A 7 27.28 1.72 10.07
C TYR A 7 27.75 1.04 11.37
N LEU A 8 27.07 -0.01 11.82
CA LEU A 8 27.39 -0.69 13.09
C LEU A 8 28.80 -1.30 13.07
N VAL A 9 29.17 -1.92 11.96
CA VAL A 9 30.50 -2.53 11.82
C VAL A 9 31.60 -1.47 11.80
N ILE A 10 31.43 -0.39 11.03
CA ILE A 10 32.43 0.69 10.97
C ILE A 10 32.51 1.44 12.30
N LYS A 11 31.38 1.66 12.99
CA LYS A 11 31.35 2.22 14.35
C LYS A 11 32.14 1.35 15.32
N ALA A 12 32.03 0.03 15.25
CA ALA A 12 32.78 -0.89 16.09
C ALA A 12 34.30 -0.81 15.82
N ILE A 13 34.72 -0.62 14.56
CA ILE A 13 36.13 -0.40 14.21
C ILE A 13 36.62 0.93 14.80
N ALA A 14 35.86 2.01 14.64
CA ALA A 14 36.22 3.33 15.17
C ALA A 14 36.34 3.35 16.71
N GLN A 15 35.57 2.49 17.40
CA GLN A 15 35.65 2.29 18.85
C GLN A 15 36.78 1.34 19.29
N GLY A 16 37.60 0.82 18.36
CA GLY A 16 38.65 -0.15 18.66
C GLY A 16 38.15 -1.57 19.00
N LYS A 17 36.83 -1.82 18.94
CA LYS A 17 36.21 -3.11 19.29
C LYS A 17 36.33 -4.16 18.18
N LYS A 18 36.76 -3.77 16.98
CA LYS A 18 36.82 -4.66 15.82
C LYS A 18 37.99 -4.33 14.88
N THR A 19 38.63 -5.37 14.36
CA THR A 19 39.72 -5.22 13.38
C THR A 19 39.21 -5.00 11.97
N LYS A 20 39.99 -4.30 11.14
CA LYS A 20 39.66 -4.03 9.72
C LYS A 20 39.50 -5.32 8.92
N LYS A 21 40.41 -6.28 9.08
CA LYS A 21 40.36 -7.60 8.41
C LYS A 21 39.05 -8.34 8.69
N ARG A 22 38.60 -8.36 9.95
CA ARG A 22 37.33 -9.01 10.34
C ARG A 22 36.12 -8.31 9.71
N ALA A 23 36.15 -6.99 9.61
CA ALA A 23 35.11 -6.23 8.93
C ALA A 23 35.10 -6.47 7.42
N CYS A 24 36.26 -6.68 6.77
CA CYS A 24 36.33 -7.01 5.34
C CYS A 24 35.57 -8.30 5.04
N VAL A 25 35.77 -9.33 5.86
CA VAL A 25 35.08 -10.62 5.74
C VAL A 25 33.57 -10.47 6.00
N GLU A 26 33.17 -9.79 7.08
CA GLU A 26 31.75 -9.65 7.44
C GLU A 26 30.96 -8.79 6.44
N LEU A 27 31.59 -7.73 5.93
CA LEU A 27 30.96 -6.82 5.00
C LEU A 27 31.11 -7.27 3.54
N ASN A 28 31.96 -8.26 3.28
CA ASN A 28 32.41 -8.67 1.95
C ASN A 28 32.88 -7.46 1.12
N LEU A 29 33.78 -6.66 1.71
CA LEU A 29 34.35 -5.45 1.12
C LEU A 29 35.87 -5.50 1.19
N SER A 30 36.50 -4.81 0.24
CA SER A 30 37.96 -4.61 0.27
C SER A 30 38.37 -3.72 1.45
N GLU A 31 39.61 -3.88 1.90
CA GLU A 31 40.17 -3.04 2.96
C GLU A 31 40.18 -1.55 2.57
N ARG A 32 40.41 -1.24 1.29
CA ARG A 32 40.28 0.12 0.75
C ARG A 32 38.88 0.70 0.95
N GLN A 33 37.83 -0.08 0.69
CA GLN A 33 36.45 0.38 0.92
C GLN A 33 36.16 0.58 2.41
N ILE A 34 36.70 -0.27 3.28
CA ILE A 34 36.58 -0.09 4.74
C ILE A 34 37.25 1.20 5.19
N ASN A 35 38.47 1.47 4.72
CA ASN A 35 39.17 2.73 5.03
C ASN A 35 38.38 3.95 4.52
N ARG A 36 37.81 3.90 3.31
CA ARG A 36 36.94 4.99 2.79
C ARG A 36 35.70 5.20 3.67
N LEU A 37 35.07 4.13 4.14
CA LEU A 37 33.91 4.22 5.04
C LEU A 37 34.30 4.76 6.42
N LEU A 38 35.49 4.43 6.91
CA LEU A 38 36.02 4.96 8.17
C LEU A 38 36.26 6.47 8.08
N LEU A 39 36.88 6.94 6.99
CA LEU A 39 37.06 8.38 6.72
C LEU A 39 35.71 9.10 6.61
N ALA A 40 34.75 8.50 5.88
CA ALA A 40 33.41 9.07 5.76
C ALA A 40 32.68 9.13 7.12
N TYR A 41 32.86 8.11 7.96
CA TYR A 41 32.33 8.07 9.33
C TYR A 41 32.95 9.15 10.22
N GLN A 42 34.25 9.41 10.11
CA GLN A 42 34.90 10.49 10.87
C GLN A 42 34.37 11.88 10.46
N LEU A 43 34.10 12.10 9.18
CA LEU A 43 33.61 13.39 8.67
C LEU A 43 32.13 13.64 8.93
N LYS A 44 31.27 12.62 8.74
CA LYS A 44 29.80 12.76 8.71
C LYS A 44 29.05 11.84 9.67
N GLY A 45 29.76 11.04 10.46
CA GLY A 45 29.17 10.09 11.40
C GLY A 45 28.23 9.09 10.73
N LYS A 46 27.04 8.92 11.30
CA LYS A 46 26.01 7.99 10.80
C LYS A 46 25.46 8.39 9.43
N GLU A 47 25.47 9.67 9.08
CA GLU A 47 24.91 10.17 7.83
C GLU A 47 25.71 9.71 6.60
N ALA A 48 27.00 9.40 6.76
CA ALA A 48 27.87 8.86 5.72
C ALA A 48 27.33 7.59 5.05
N PHE A 49 26.52 6.82 5.76
CA PHE A 49 25.98 5.53 5.32
C PHE A 49 24.60 5.64 4.67
N ARG A 50 23.98 6.82 4.73
CA ARG A 50 22.70 7.10 4.06
C ARG A 50 22.95 7.15 2.54
N HIS A 51 22.18 6.39 1.77
CA HIS A 51 22.31 6.41 0.30
C HIS A 51 22.14 7.84 -0.26
N GLY A 52 23.03 8.26 -1.17
CA GLY A 52 23.04 9.63 -1.71
C GLY A 52 21.78 9.98 -2.53
N ASN A 53 21.14 8.98 -3.13
CA ASN A 53 19.84 9.16 -3.82
C ASN A 53 18.63 9.03 -2.89
N ARG A 54 18.84 8.83 -1.58
CA ARG A 54 17.73 8.79 -0.63
C ARG A 54 17.04 10.16 -0.65
N ASN A 55 15.72 10.15 -0.73
CA ASN A 55 14.85 11.34 -0.81
C ASN A 55 15.06 12.24 -2.06
N ARG A 56 15.90 11.86 -3.02
CA ARG A 56 16.03 12.58 -4.30
C ARG A 56 14.99 12.07 -5.28
N LYS A 57 14.19 12.97 -5.87
CA LYS A 57 13.29 12.64 -6.97
C LYS A 57 14.11 12.50 -8.28
N PRO A 58 13.94 11.42 -9.06
CA PRO A 58 14.55 11.30 -10.38
C PRO A 58 14.12 12.44 -11.31
N LYS A 59 14.98 12.80 -12.28
CA LYS A 59 14.66 13.85 -13.27
C LYS A 59 13.42 13.53 -14.12
N HIS A 60 13.24 12.25 -14.46
CA HIS A 60 12.08 11.77 -15.22
C HIS A 60 10.89 11.39 -14.34
N ALA A 61 10.90 11.76 -13.07
CA ALA A 61 9.75 11.53 -12.21
C ALA A 61 8.60 12.43 -12.64
N ILE A 62 7.42 11.84 -12.79
CA ILE A 62 6.20 12.60 -13.08
C ILE A 62 5.96 13.59 -11.92
N PRO A 63 5.77 14.89 -12.20
CA PRO A 63 5.41 15.89 -11.22
C PRO A 63 4.20 15.47 -10.38
N ASP A 64 4.17 15.86 -9.11
CA ASP A 64 3.07 15.46 -8.23
C ASP A 64 1.75 16.15 -8.64
N GLU A 65 1.84 17.37 -9.17
CA GLU A 65 0.71 18.11 -9.77
C GLU A 65 0.00 17.31 -10.87
N ILE A 66 0.75 16.70 -11.80
CA ILE A 66 0.20 15.87 -12.87
C ILE A 66 -0.50 14.63 -12.30
N LYS A 67 0.06 14.01 -11.24
CA LYS A 67 -0.57 12.85 -10.59
C LYS A 67 -1.87 13.25 -9.92
N GLU A 68 -1.91 14.41 -9.27
CA GLU A 68 -3.11 14.91 -8.62
C GLU A 68 -4.20 15.28 -9.62
N ARG A 69 -3.84 15.94 -10.72
CA ARG A 69 -4.79 16.25 -11.81
C ARG A 69 -5.41 14.99 -12.38
N LEU A 70 -4.57 14.01 -12.71
CA LEU A 70 -5.01 12.69 -13.17
C LEU A 70 -5.95 12.00 -12.18
N LEU A 71 -5.63 12.03 -10.88
CA LEU A 71 -6.47 11.43 -9.85
C LEU A 71 -7.82 12.13 -9.71
N LYS A 72 -7.83 13.46 -9.70
CA LYS A 72 -9.06 14.27 -9.65
C LYS A 72 -9.96 13.96 -10.85
N LYS A 73 -9.39 13.93 -12.05
CA LYS A 73 -10.12 13.58 -13.28
C LYS A 73 -10.68 12.16 -13.23
N TYR A 74 -9.89 11.19 -12.79
CA TYR A 74 -10.41 9.82 -12.67
C TYR A 74 -11.55 9.71 -11.64
N LEU A 75 -11.49 10.49 -10.56
CA LEU A 75 -12.51 10.50 -9.51
C LEU A 75 -13.77 11.26 -9.90
N SER A 76 -13.71 12.22 -10.83
CA SER A 76 -14.91 12.94 -11.31
C SER A 76 -15.86 12.05 -12.10
N TYR A 77 -15.41 10.90 -12.60
CA TYR A 77 -16.30 9.90 -13.21
C TYR A 77 -17.04 9.11 -12.12
N GLU A 78 -18.22 9.58 -11.75
CA GLU A 78 -19.04 8.97 -10.70
C GLU A 78 -19.91 7.81 -11.24
N THR A 79 -20.58 8.01 -12.37
CA THR A 79 -21.53 7.05 -12.96
C THR A 79 -20.84 5.90 -13.69
N TYR A 80 -19.89 6.20 -14.57
CA TYR A 80 -19.18 5.20 -15.37
C TYR A 80 -17.68 5.44 -15.36
N LYS A 81 -16.94 4.60 -14.62
CA LYS A 81 -15.48 4.70 -14.58
C LYS A 81 -14.87 4.11 -15.85
N PRO A 82 -14.06 4.87 -16.59
CA PRO A 82 -13.40 4.35 -17.77
C PRO A 82 -12.42 3.21 -17.42
N ASN A 83 -12.21 2.29 -18.35
CA ASN A 83 -11.06 1.39 -18.28
C ASN A 83 -9.78 2.24 -18.35
N VAL A 84 -8.66 1.78 -17.80
CA VAL A 84 -7.42 2.59 -17.78
C VAL A 84 -6.92 2.91 -19.18
N LEU A 85 -7.09 1.99 -20.14
CA LEU A 85 -6.71 2.24 -21.53
C LEU A 85 -7.51 3.41 -22.11
N HIS A 86 -8.84 3.34 -21.98
CA HIS A 86 -9.73 4.40 -22.41
C HIS A 86 -9.49 5.73 -21.66
N PHE A 87 -9.17 5.65 -20.37
CA PHE A 87 -8.81 6.82 -19.60
C PHE A 87 -7.51 7.49 -20.09
N CYS A 88 -6.56 6.72 -20.61
CA CYS A 88 -5.35 7.31 -21.21
C CYS A 88 -5.67 8.07 -22.51
N GLU A 89 -6.63 7.58 -23.31
CA GLU A 89 -7.12 8.27 -24.51
C GLU A 89 -7.75 9.62 -24.11
N LEU A 90 -8.68 9.60 -23.14
CA LEU A 90 -9.33 10.80 -22.62
C LEU A 90 -8.32 11.82 -22.04
N LEU A 91 -7.30 11.35 -21.33
CA LEU A 91 -6.23 12.23 -20.81
C LEU A 91 -5.41 12.88 -21.92
N ALA A 92 -5.17 12.16 -23.02
CA ALA A 92 -4.43 12.69 -24.16
C ALA A 92 -5.26 13.72 -24.94
N GLU A 93 -6.55 13.47 -25.12
CA GLU A 93 -7.48 14.35 -25.85
C GLU A 93 -7.83 15.61 -25.07
N GLU A 94 -8.21 15.48 -23.80
CA GLU A 94 -8.77 16.59 -23.02
C GLU A 94 -7.69 17.42 -22.30
N GLU A 95 -6.63 16.77 -21.81
CA GLU A 95 -5.61 17.42 -20.97
C GLU A 95 -4.20 17.47 -21.62
N GLY A 96 -4.04 16.88 -22.81
CA GLY A 96 -2.75 16.78 -23.50
C GLY A 96 -1.71 15.93 -22.76
N ILE A 97 -2.13 15.10 -21.78
CA ILE A 97 -1.21 14.26 -21.01
C ILE A 97 -1.05 12.91 -21.69
N GLN A 98 0.14 12.65 -22.25
CA GLN A 98 0.48 11.35 -22.80
C GLN A 98 1.19 10.48 -21.75
N LEU A 99 0.45 9.54 -21.15
CA LEU A 99 1.00 8.55 -20.21
C LEU A 99 0.62 7.13 -20.64
N SER A 100 1.53 6.19 -20.43
CA SER A 100 1.24 4.78 -20.68
C SER A 100 0.26 4.21 -19.65
N ASP A 101 -0.56 3.25 -20.08
CA ASP A 101 -1.57 2.61 -19.23
C ASP A 101 -0.96 2.01 -17.95
N THR A 102 0.22 1.40 -18.04
CA THR A 102 0.95 0.84 -16.90
C THR A 102 1.32 1.89 -15.87
N THR A 103 1.66 3.10 -16.32
CA THR A 103 2.00 4.23 -15.46
C THR A 103 0.76 4.75 -14.75
N VAL A 104 -0.33 4.94 -15.49
CA VAL A 104 -1.63 5.34 -14.93
C VAL A 104 -2.14 4.30 -13.93
N ARG A 105 -2.06 2.99 -14.25
CA ARG A 105 -2.38 1.89 -13.31
C ARG A 105 -1.56 1.96 -12.03
N LYS A 106 -0.25 2.22 -12.12
CA LYS A 106 0.62 2.35 -10.95
C LYS A 106 0.19 3.53 -10.06
N ILE A 107 -0.15 4.67 -10.66
CA ILE A 107 -0.62 5.85 -9.94
C ILE A 107 -1.94 5.55 -9.22
N LEU A 108 -2.91 4.96 -9.92
CA LEU A 108 -4.22 4.57 -9.34
C LEU A 108 -4.08 3.54 -8.22
N TYR A 109 -3.29 2.48 -8.43
CA TYR A 109 -3.07 1.43 -7.43
C TYR A 109 -2.34 1.94 -6.19
N LYS A 110 -1.46 2.94 -6.30
CA LYS A 110 -0.82 3.58 -5.14
C LYS A 110 -1.85 4.27 -4.24
N LYS A 111 -2.98 4.72 -4.79
CA LYS A 111 -4.13 5.27 -4.06
C LYS A 111 -5.22 4.22 -3.78
N ASN A 112 -4.91 2.93 -3.96
CA ASN A 112 -5.84 1.80 -3.79
C ASN A 112 -7.08 1.84 -4.72
N ILE A 113 -7.05 2.61 -5.81
CA ILE A 113 -8.14 2.71 -6.78
C ILE A 113 -7.95 1.61 -7.83
N LEU A 114 -8.97 0.75 -8.01
CA LEU A 114 -8.94 -0.27 -9.04
C LEU A 114 -9.77 0.13 -10.26
N SER A 115 -9.30 -0.31 -11.42
CA SER A 115 -10.09 -0.25 -12.65
C SER A 115 -11.26 -1.25 -12.59
N PRO A 116 -12.43 -0.92 -13.16
CA PRO A 116 -13.63 -1.76 -13.09
C PRO A 116 -13.38 -3.21 -13.54
N LYS A 117 -12.68 -3.40 -14.66
CA LYS A 117 -12.38 -4.72 -15.26
C LYS A 117 -11.10 -5.36 -14.70
N SER A 118 -10.71 -5.04 -13.47
CA SER A 118 -9.50 -5.63 -12.85
C SER A 118 -9.67 -7.12 -12.51
N HIS A 119 -8.71 -7.95 -12.92
CA HIS A 119 -8.69 -9.39 -12.61
C HIS A 119 -8.59 -9.69 -11.10
N ARG A 120 -9.08 -10.87 -10.71
CA ARG A 120 -9.09 -11.37 -9.32
C ARG A 120 -7.69 -11.37 -8.68
N LYS A 121 -6.65 -11.76 -9.42
CA LYS A 121 -5.24 -11.74 -8.96
C LYS A 121 -4.80 -10.33 -8.57
N THR A 122 -5.16 -9.33 -9.39
CA THR A 122 -4.85 -7.92 -9.14
C THR A 122 -5.59 -7.39 -7.92
N LYS A 123 -6.90 -7.67 -7.81
CA LYS A 123 -7.72 -7.34 -6.63
C LYS A 123 -7.09 -7.90 -5.34
N LYS A 124 -6.69 -9.18 -5.33
CA LYS A 124 -6.03 -9.82 -4.18
C LYS A 124 -4.70 -9.14 -3.84
N ARG A 125 -3.87 -8.82 -4.83
CA ARG A 125 -2.57 -8.16 -4.64
C ARG A 125 -2.72 -6.78 -4.02
N VAL A 126 -3.60 -5.94 -4.57
CA VAL A 126 -3.80 -4.56 -4.07
C VAL A 126 -4.39 -4.59 -2.65
N ARG A 127 -5.38 -5.46 -2.37
CA ARG A 127 -5.90 -5.64 -1.01
C ARG A 127 -4.83 -6.07 -0.02
N LYS A 128 -3.92 -6.98 -0.41
CA LYS A 128 -2.80 -7.40 0.44
C LYS A 128 -1.85 -6.23 0.72
N GLN A 129 -1.55 -5.41 -0.29
CA GLN A 129 -0.70 -4.23 -0.13
C GLN A 129 -1.34 -3.17 0.77
N ALA A 130 -2.63 -2.90 0.62
CA ALA A 130 -3.37 -1.99 1.47
C ALA A 130 -3.32 -2.40 2.96
N LYS A 131 -3.47 -3.71 3.25
CA LYS A 131 -3.33 -4.26 4.60
C LYS A 131 -1.92 -4.12 5.18
N LEU A 132 -0.88 -4.14 4.37
CA LEU A 132 0.50 -3.93 4.85
C LEU A 132 0.78 -2.45 5.16
N ASN A 133 0.00 -1.54 4.58
CA ASN A 133 0.16 -0.09 4.71
C ASN A 133 -0.73 0.52 5.81
N LEU A 134 -1.20 -0.26 6.80
CA LEU A 134 -2.10 0.15 7.90
C LEU A 134 -1.59 1.33 8.76
N ASN A 135 -0.37 1.82 8.53
CA ASN A 135 0.22 2.97 9.25
C ASN A 135 -0.05 4.33 8.57
N GLN A 136 -1.04 4.45 7.68
CA GLN A 136 -1.56 5.75 7.26
C GLN A 136 -2.91 5.97 7.96
N PRO A 137 -3.10 7.04 8.74
CA PRO A 137 -4.40 7.35 9.30
C PRO A 137 -5.39 7.50 8.13
N LEU A 138 -6.51 6.77 8.21
CA LEU A 138 -7.67 7.11 7.39
C LEU A 138 -8.18 8.42 7.97
N ASP A 139 -7.94 9.53 7.29
CA ASP A 139 -8.29 10.88 7.78
C ASP A 139 -9.80 11.07 8.02
N ASN A 140 -10.67 10.11 7.70
CA ASN A 140 -12.07 10.12 8.09
C ASN A 140 -12.56 8.68 8.37
N PRO A 141 -13.33 8.44 9.45
CA PRO A 141 -14.10 7.22 9.58
C PRO A 141 -15.22 7.24 8.53
N ILE A 142 -15.00 6.56 7.40
CA ILE A 142 -15.99 6.44 6.31
C ILE A 142 -17.14 5.50 6.71
N LEU A 143 -16.98 4.71 7.78
CA LEU A 143 -17.96 3.72 8.18
C LEU A 143 -18.79 4.27 9.35
N PRO A 144 -20.13 4.23 9.26
CA PRO A 144 -20.97 4.51 10.41
C PRO A 144 -20.58 3.59 11.57
N THR A 145 -20.28 4.19 12.73
CA THR A 145 -20.01 3.48 13.98
C THR A 145 -21.27 2.72 14.39
N ALA A 146 -21.13 1.59 15.10
CA ALA A 146 -22.27 0.78 15.56
C ALA A 146 -23.33 1.61 16.31
N GLU A 147 -22.91 2.70 16.97
CA GLU A 147 -23.75 3.68 17.65
C GLU A 147 -24.74 4.39 16.70
N ASN A 148 -24.39 4.55 15.43
CA ASN A 148 -25.24 5.20 14.41
C ASN A 148 -26.37 4.29 13.90
N PHE A 149 -26.34 3.00 14.26
CA PHE A 149 -27.39 2.03 13.93
C PHE A 149 -28.22 1.63 15.16
N LEU A 150 -28.10 2.37 16.28
CA LEU A 150 -28.93 2.19 17.48
C LEU A 150 -30.37 2.70 17.30
N GLU A 151 -30.95 2.52 16.12
CA GLU A 151 -32.40 2.37 16.04
C GLU A 151 -32.67 0.87 15.98
N ASP A 152 -33.17 0.31 17.08
CA ASP A 152 -33.65 -1.06 17.10
C ASP A 152 -34.62 -1.24 15.93
N PRO A 153 -34.29 -2.06 14.91
CA PRO A 153 -35.18 -2.21 13.77
C PRO A 153 -36.51 -2.71 14.30
N LYS A 154 -37.59 -1.97 14.05
CA LYS A 154 -38.96 -2.43 14.31
C LYS A 154 -39.09 -3.82 13.71
N LYS A 155 -39.19 -4.81 14.59
CA LYS A 155 -39.14 -6.23 14.24
C LYS A 155 -40.32 -6.56 13.32
N VAL A 156 -40.10 -6.55 12.00
CA VAL A 156 -41.17 -6.73 10.99
C VAL A 156 -41.84 -8.10 11.14
N HIS A 157 -41.10 -9.08 11.67
CA HIS A 157 -41.63 -10.41 11.99
C HIS A 157 -41.28 -10.82 13.42
N PRO A 158 -42.21 -11.40 14.18
CA PRO A 158 -41.91 -11.93 15.51
C PRO A 158 -40.92 -13.09 15.39
N SER A 159 -39.76 -12.99 16.04
CA SER A 159 -38.81 -14.10 16.10
C SER A 159 -39.34 -15.17 17.05
N ARG A 160 -39.50 -16.40 16.58
CA ARG A 160 -39.82 -17.55 17.43
C ARG A 160 -38.55 -18.03 18.16
N PRO A 161 -38.60 -18.33 19.48
CA PRO A 161 -37.45 -18.88 20.19
C PRO A 161 -37.08 -20.27 19.65
N ARG A 162 -35.78 -20.60 19.68
CA ARG A 162 -35.27 -21.91 19.30
C ARG A 162 -35.82 -23.00 20.23
N LYS A 163 -36.15 -24.16 19.67
CA LYS A 163 -36.54 -25.35 20.40
C LYS A 163 -35.31 -26.05 20.98
N LYS A 164 -35.47 -26.63 22.18
CA LYS A 164 -34.35 -27.15 22.99
C LYS A 164 -34.03 -28.59 22.62
N PHE A 165 -35.02 -29.33 22.14
CA PHE A 165 -34.89 -30.76 21.81
C PHE A 165 -35.26 -31.04 20.35
N ALA A 166 -34.64 -32.08 19.77
CA ALA A 166 -34.89 -32.49 18.40
C ALA A 166 -36.31 -33.08 18.26
N GLY A 167 -37.03 -32.71 17.18
CA GLY A 167 -38.40 -33.20 16.93
C GLY A 167 -39.52 -32.33 17.51
N GLU A 168 -39.23 -31.32 18.34
CA GLU A 168 -40.24 -30.39 18.89
C GLU A 168 -40.89 -29.48 17.83
N LEU A 169 -40.35 -29.44 16.62
CA LEU A 169 -40.85 -28.64 15.52
C LEU A 169 -41.11 -29.55 14.32
N ILE A 170 -42.37 -29.94 14.15
CA ILE A 170 -42.86 -30.65 12.99
C ILE A 170 -43.24 -29.58 11.96
N GLN A 171 -42.46 -29.45 10.89
CA GLN A 171 -42.83 -28.63 9.74
C GLN A 171 -43.71 -29.50 8.85
N MET A 172 -44.99 -29.19 8.78
CA MET A 172 -45.86 -29.75 7.74
C MET A 172 -45.76 -28.84 6.53
N ASP A 173 -45.40 -29.40 5.38
CA ASP A 173 -45.45 -28.67 4.12
C ASP A 173 -46.92 -28.36 3.82
N ALA A 174 -47.29 -27.08 3.86
CA ALA A 174 -48.60 -26.63 3.43
C ALA A 174 -48.63 -26.55 1.90
N SER A 175 -48.55 -27.69 1.21
CA SER A 175 -48.96 -27.77 -0.20
C SER A 175 -50.41 -28.27 -0.25
N PRO A 176 -51.38 -27.44 -0.69
CA PRO A 176 -52.75 -27.89 -0.90
C PRO A 176 -52.94 -28.67 -2.21
N HIS A 177 -51.87 -28.92 -2.96
CA HIS A 177 -51.92 -29.70 -4.20
C HIS A 177 -51.15 -31.02 -4.01
N ALA A 178 -51.94 -32.09 -3.95
CA ALA A 178 -51.55 -33.49 -4.06
C ALA A 178 -52.08 -34.05 -5.38
#